data_AF-A0A7Y4X8X1-F1
#
_entry.id   AF-A0A7Y4X8X1-F1
#
_cell.length_a   1.000
_cell.length_b   1.000
_cell.length_c   1.000
_cell.angle_alpha   90.00
_cell.angle_beta   90.00
_cell.angle_gamma   90.00
#
_symmetry.space_group_name_H-M   'P 1'
#
loop_
_entity.id
_entity.type
_entity.pdbx_description
1 polymer ?
#
loop_
_entity_poly.entity_id
_entity_poly.type
_entity_poly.pdbx_seq_one_letter_code
_entity_poly.pdbx_strand_id
1 'polypeptide(L)'
;MNFRSKQQLYRTLIEQVLRRHAQMTTEPPGSEALLVCDRTSDNYLLLDVGWDASGRVHDTLVHLHLLNGQVLIEKDGIEYGIAQDLQEAGIPAADLVTAWRAAPSKLRREAVAA
;
A
#
# COMPACT_ATOMS: atom_id res chain seq x y z
N MET A 1 -11.93 -9.16 -17.73
CA MET A 1 -12.25 -7.88 -17.06
C MET A 1 -11.57 -6.75 -17.83
N ASN A 2 -12.21 -5.58 -17.99
CA ASN A 2 -11.56 -4.46 -18.69
C ASN A 2 -10.64 -3.67 -17.73
N PHE A 3 -9.78 -2.81 -18.29
CA PHE A 3 -8.78 -2.08 -17.50
C PHE A 3 -9.38 -1.18 -16.41
N ARG A 4 -10.48 -0.47 -16.73
CA ARG A 4 -11.14 0.43 -15.78
C ARG A 4 -11.77 -0.34 -14.61
N SER A 5 -12.42 -1.47 -14.88
CA SER A 5 -12.99 -2.30 -13.81
C SER A 5 -11.92 -3.02 -12.99
N LYS A 6 -10.79 -3.39 -13.60
CA LYS A 6 -9.62 -3.91 -12.87
C LYS A 6 -9.09 -2.88 -11.86
N GLN A 7 -8.84 -1.65 -12.30
CA GLN A 7 -8.36 -0.61 -11.39
C GLN A 7 -9.36 -0.35 -10.25
N GLN A 8 -10.65 -0.21 -10.55
CA GLN A 8 -11.65 0.07 -9.52
C GLN A 8 -11.74 -1.06 -8.49
N LEU A 9 -11.59 -2.31 -8.92
CA LEU A 9 -11.48 -3.46 -8.03
C LEU A 9 -10.24 -3.32 -7.14
N TYR A 10 -9.07 -3.02 -7.70
CA TYR A 10 -7.84 -2.92 -6.91
C TYR A 10 -7.86 -1.79 -5.91
N ARG A 11 -8.41 -0.61 -6.25
CA ARG A 11 -8.63 0.47 -5.27
C ARG A 11 -9.43 -0.03 -4.07
N THR A 12 -10.50 -0.79 -4.34
CA THR A 12 -11.38 -1.34 -3.30
C THR A 12 -10.64 -2.35 -2.42
N LEU A 13 -9.90 -3.28 -3.03
CA LEU A 13 -9.14 -4.31 -2.32
C LEU A 13 -8.01 -3.71 -1.48
N ILE A 14 -7.24 -2.76 -2.03
CA ILE A 14 -6.19 -2.04 -1.32
C ILE A 14 -6.75 -1.34 -0.09
N GLU A 15 -7.81 -0.54 -0.26
CA GLU A 15 -8.45 0.18 0.84
C GLU A 15 -9.00 -0.76 1.92
N GLN A 16 -9.56 -1.91 1.52
CA GLN A 16 -10.06 -2.92 2.45
C GLN A 16 -8.92 -3.53 3.28
N VAL A 17 -7.82 -3.94 2.62
CA VAL A 17 -6.66 -4.53 3.29
C VAL A 17 -6.03 -3.53 4.26
N LEU A 18 -5.77 -2.28 3.83
CA LEU A 18 -5.16 -1.28 4.69
C LEU A 18 -6.09 -0.87 5.85
N ARG A 19 -7.41 -0.80 5.62
CA ARG A 19 -8.38 -0.51 6.68
C ARG A 19 -8.41 -1.61 7.74
N ARG A 20 -8.28 -2.87 7.34
CA ARG A 20 -8.16 -4.01 8.28
C ARG A 20 -6.93 -3.83 9.17
N HIS A 21 -5.79 -3.48 8.58
CA HIS A 21 -4.56 -3.21 9.33
C HIS A 21 -4.69 -2.02 10.28
N ALA A 22 -5.29 -0.91 9.82
CA ALA A 22 -5.54 0.26 10.66
C ALA A 22 -6.42 -0.04 11.89
N GLN A 23 -7.32 -1.02 11.80
CA GLN A 23 -8.20 -1.45 12.88
C GLN A 23 -7.56 -2.49 13.82
N MET A 24 -6.56 -3.22 13.32
CA MET A 24 -5.83 -4.24 14.09
C MET A 24 -4.72 -3.64 14.94
N THR A 25 -4.30 -2.40 14.68
CA THR A 25 -3.24 -1.75 15.46
C THR A 25 -3.75 -1.46 16.87
N THR A 26 -3.58 -2.44 17.75
CA THR A 26 -3.83 -2.39 19.19
C THR A 26 -2.50 -2.35 19.95
N GLU A 27 -1.53 -1.60 19.44
CA GLU A 27 -0.26 -1.31 20.12
C GLU A 27 -0.53 -0.36 21.33
N PRO A 28 0.36 -0.28 22.34
CA PRO A 28 0.08 0.37 23.63
C PRO A 28 -0.38 1.83 23.46
N PRO A 29 -1.03 2.45 24.46
CA PRO A 29 -1.54 3.82 24.34
C PRO A 29 -0.38 4.77 24.04
N GLY A 30 -0.23 5.14 22.78
CA GLY A 30 0.91 5.91 22.30
C GLY A 30 0.79 6.32 20.85
N SER A 31 0.51 5.39 19.94
CA SER A 31 0.33 5.69 18.52
C SER A 31 -0.87 5.01 17.88
N GLU A 32 -1.33 5.59 16.78
CA GLU A 32 -2.48 5.12 16.00
C GLU A 32 -2.09 4.94 14.53
N ALA A 33 -2.71 3.96 13.89
CA ALA A 33 -2.56 3.75 12.46
C ALA A 33 -3.57 4.60 11.66
N LEU A 34 -3.08 5.62 10.96
CA LEU A 34 -3.88 6.49 10.11
C LEU A 34 -3.87 6.00 8.66
N LEU A 35 -5.04 5.71 8.12
CA LEU A 35 -5.23 5.37 6.71
C LEU A 35 -5.39 6.64 5.86
N VAL A 36 -4.53 6.81 4.87
CA VAL A 36 -4.59 7.88 3.87
C VAL A 36 -4.82 7.27 2.49
N CYS A 37 -5.94 7.61 1.86
CA CYS A 37 -6.30 7.13 0.52
C CYS A 37 -6.50 8.31 -0.43
N ASP A 38 -5.58 8.50 -1.37
CA ASP A 38 -5.75 9.44 -2.48
C ASP A 38 -6.06 8.66 -3.77
N ARG A 39 -7.35 8.56 -4.09
CA ARG A 39 -7.82 7.93 -5.34
C ARG A 39 -7.50 8.73 -6.60
N THR A 40 -7.09 10.00 -6.47
CA THR A 40 -6.78 10.86 -7.61
C THR A 40 -5.39 10.55 -8.15
N SER A 41 -4.42 10.40 -7.24
CA SER A 41 -3.05 10.01 -7.57
C SER A 41 -2.78 8.52 -7.40
N ASP A 42 -3.79 7.74 -6.97
CA ASP A 42 -3.70 6.31 -6.72
C ASP A 42 -2.63 5.91 -5.67
N ASN A 43 -2.46 6.76 -4.65
CA ASN A 43 -1.57 6.56 -3.51
C ASN A 43 -2.35 6.17 -2.25
N TYR A 44 -1.87 5.12 -1.58
CA TYR A 44 -2.50 4.56 -0.40
C TYR A 44 -1.45 4.30 0.67
N LEU A 45 -1.62 4.94 1.82
CA LEU A 45 -0.65 4.89 2.92
C LEU A 45 -1.32 4.45 4.21
N LEU A 46 -0.59 3.67 5.00
CA LEU A 46 -0.85 3.46 6.41
C LEU A 46 0.26 4.14 7.20
N LEU A 47 -0.08 5.17 7.96
CA LEU A 47 0.87 5.92 8.79
C LEU A 47 0.76 5.47 10.24
N ASP A 48 1.87 5.37 10.94
CA ASP A 48 1.91 5.26 12.40
C ASP A 48 2.19 6.65 12.98
N VAL A 49 1.24 7.16 13.77
CA VAL A 49 1.26 8.54 14.25
C VAL A 49 0.94 8.58 15.72
N GLY A 50 1.82 9.20 16.52
CA GLY A 50 1.64 9.19 17.97
C GLY A 50 2.83 9.67 18.77
N TRP A 51 2.93 9.18 19.98
CA TRP A 51 3.97 9.43 20.97
C TRP A 51 4.23 8.16 21.75
N ASP A 52 5.49 7.76 21.88
CA ASP A 52 5.91 6.68 22.77
C ASP A 52 6.97 7.17 23.77
N ALA A 53 7.58 6.25 24.52
CA ALA A 53 8.64 6.58 25.47
C ALA A 53 9.90 7.16 24.80
N SER A 54 10.08 6.96 23.50
CA SER A 54 11.20 7.47 22.70
C SER A 54 10.91 8.83 22.04
N GLY A 55 9.64 9.25 21.98
CA GLY A 55 9.23 10.56 21.52
C GLY A 55 8.13 10.51 20.46
N ARG A 56 8.18 11.43 19.49
CA ARG A 56 7.19 11.53 18.42
C ARG A 56 7.29 10.33 17.49
N VAL A 57 6.19 9.59 17.34
CA VAL A 57 6.01 8.58 16.30
C VAL A 57 5.35 9.24 15.09
N HIS A 58 6.01 9.15 13.93
CA HIS A 58 5.48 9.61 12.65
C HIS A 58 6.19 8.87 11.51
N ASP A 59 5.77 7.65 11.23
CA ASP A 59 6.34 6.82 10.17
C ASP A 59 5.27 6.32 9.19
N THR A 60 5.68 6.01 7.96
CA THR A 60 4.82 5.33 6.98
C THR A 60 4.98 3.83 7.16
N LEU A 61 4.02 3.11 7.75
CA LEU A 61 4.08 1.65 7.87
C LEU A 61 3.98 0.96 6.51
N VAL A 62 3.04 1.40 5.67
CA VAL A 62 2.81 0.81 4.34
C VAL A 62 2.57 1.93 3.34
N HIS A 63 3.16 1.82 2.15
CA HIS A 63 2.86 2.68 1.00
C HIS A 63 2.66 1.84 -0.24
N LEU A 64 1.47 1.94 -0.82
CA LEU A 64 1.06 1.30 -2.06
C LEU A 64 0.72 2.36 -3.11
N HIS A 65 1.14 2.12 -4.35
CA HIS A 65 0.83 2.97 -5.50
C HIS A 65 0.22 2.11 -6.62
N LEU A 66 -1.02 2.41 -7.01
CA LEU A 66 -1.68 1.71 -8.11
C LEU A 66 -1.34 2.41 -9.44
N LEU A 67 -0.40 1.86 -10.19
CA LEU A 67 0.07 2.41 -11.46
C LEU A 67 -0.18 1.42 -12.59
N ASN A 68 -0.86 1.84 -13.66
CA ASN A 68 -1.11 1.02 -14.85
C ASN A 68 -1.75 -0.37 -14.57
N GLY A 69 -2.56 -0.47 -13.50
CA GLY A 69 -3.19 -1.73 -13.12
C GLY A 69 -2.25 -2.74 -12.43
N GLN A 70 -1.12 -2.25 -11.91
CA GLN A 70 -0.21 -2.93 -11.01
C GLN A 70 -0.16 -2.20 -9.66
N VAL A 71 0.00 -2.94 -8.58
CA VAL A 71 0.19 -2.38 -7.23
C VAL A 71 1.67 -2.41 -6.92
N LEU A 72 2.29 -1.23 -6.90
CA LEU A 72 3.65 -1.04 -6.46
C LEU A 72 3.64 -0.97 -4.94
N ILE A 73 4.44 -1.83 -4.32
CA ILE A 73 4.71 -1.81 -2.88
C ILE A 73 5.97 -0.98 -2.70
N GLU A 74 5.79 0.28 -2.33
CA GLU A 74 6.86 1.27 -2.14
C GLU A 74 7.54 1.09 -0.78
N LYS A 75 6.73 0.82 0.26
CA LYS A 75 7.17 0.46 1.61
C LYS A 75 6.24 -0.58 2.21
N ASP A 76 6.82 -1.54 2.93
CA ASP A 76 6.11 -2.59 3.65
C ASP A 76 6.77 -2.82 5.02
N GLY A 77 6.08 -2.39 6.08
CA GLY A 77 6.48 -2.57 7.48
C GLY A 77 5.69 -3.66 8.20
N ILE A 78 4.86 -4.44 7.50
CA ILE A 78 4.09 -5.54 8.10
C ILE A 78 4.98 -6.78 8.23
N GLU A 79 5.02 -7.42 9.40
CA GLU A 79 5.90 -8.56 9.69
C GLU A 79 5.74 -9.73 8.69
N TYR A 80 4.49 -10.09 8.36
CA TYR A 80 4.17 -11.14 7.39
C TYR A 80 4.07 -10.64 5.93
N GLY A 81 4.19 -9.33 5.74
CA GLY A 81 4.20 -8.65 4.43
C GLY A 81 2.81 -8.37 3.84
N ILE A 82 2.61 -7.13 3.39
CA ILE A 82 1.35 -6.68 2.78
C ILE A 82 1.02 -7.41 1.47
N ALA A 83 2.03 -7.91 0.77
CA ALA A 83 1.87 -8.62 -0.49
C ALA A 83 0.98 -9.86 -0.35
N GLN A 84 1.12 -10.61 0.75
CA GLN A 84 0.32 -11.79 1.00
C GLN A 84 -1.15 -11.42 1.21
N ASP A 85 -1.42 -10.40 2.01
CA ASP A 85 -2.78 -9.92 2.26
C ASP A 85 -3.49 -9.45 1.00
N LEU A 86 -2.76 -8.74 0.11
CA LEU A 86 -3.29 -8.30 -1.17
C LEU A 86 -3.61 -9.48 -2.10
N GLN A 87 -2.81 -10.56 -2.04
CA GLN A 87 -3.09 -11.80 -2.78
C GLN A 87 -4.33 -12.51 -2.25
N GLU A 88 -4.44 -12.66 -0.94
CA GLU A 88 -5.60 -13.26 -0.28
C GLU A 88 -6.89 -12.47 -0.56
N ALA A 89 -6.79 -11.14 -0.67
CA ALA A 89 -7.89 -10.27 -1.09
C ALA A 89 -8.26 -10.40 -2.57
N GLY A 90 -7.43 -11.07 -3.39
CA GLY A 90 -7.72 -11.37 -4.79
C GLY A 90 -6.90 -10.61 -5.82
N ILE A 91 -5.84 -9.89 -5.43
CA ILE A 91 -4.90 -9.28 -6.38
C ILE A 91 -3.88 -10.35 -6.82
N PRO A 92 -3.80 -10.72 -8.11
CA PRO A 92 -2.84 -11.71 -8.57
C PRO A 92 -1.41 -11.30 -8.28
N ALA A 93 -0.55 -12.25 -7.88
CA ALA A 93 0.86 -12.00 -7.62
C ALA A 93 1.60 -11.34 -8.81
N ALA A 94 1.16 -11.61 -10.04
CA ALA A 94 1.72 -11.00 -11.25
C ALA A 94 1.49 -9.48 -11.37
N ASP A 95 0.50 -8.95 -10.64
CA ASP A 95 0.16 -7.54 -10.59
C ASP A 95 0.73 -6.82 -9.35
N LEU A 96 1.44 -7.54 -8.48
CA LEU A 96 2.12 -6.98 -7.32
C LEU A 96 3.62 -6.78 -7.61
N VAL A 97 4.11 -5.57 -7.42
CA VAL A 97 5.50 -5.21 -7.73
C VAL A 97 6.16 -4.63 -6.50
N THR A 98 7.19 -5.31 -5.98
CA THR A 98 8.04 -4.76 -4.92
C THR A 98 8.99 -3.71 -5.50
N ALA A 99 8.78 -2.43 -5.18
CA ALA A 99 9.47 -1.32 -5.85
C ALA A 99 11.01 -1.40 -5.70
N TRP A 100 11.51 -1.75 -4.51
CA TRP A 100 12.95 -1.87 -4.24
C TRP A 100 13.62 -3.13 -4.83
N ARG A 101 12.83 -4.07 -5.37
CA ARG A 101 13.33 -5.25 -6.11
C ARG A 101 13.12 -5.14 -7.62
N ALA A 102 12.32 -4.17 -8.07
CA ALA A 102 12.10 -3.93 -9.48
C ALA A 102 13.36 -3.30 -10.10
N ALA A 103 13.86 -3.89 -11.20
CA ALA A 103 14.96 -3.28 -11.94
C ALA A 103 14.55 -1.87 -12.43
N PRO A 104 15.46 -0.87 -12.40
CA PRO A 104 15.17 0.51 -12.83
C PRO A 104 14.54 0.62 -14.22
N SER A 105 14.80 -0.37 -15.09
CA SER A 105 14.31 -0.43 -16.46
C SER A 105 12.82 -0.75 -16.59
N LYS A 106 12.19 -1.43 -15.61
CA LYS A 106 10.74 -1.68 -15.63
C LYS A 106 9.93 -0.45 -15.20
N LEU A 107 10.50 0.41 -14.36
CA LEU A 107 9.84 1.61 -13.85
C LEU A 107 9.96 2.83 -14.79
N ARG A 108 10.98 2.88 -15.66
CA ARG A 108 11.24 4.04 -16.55
C ARG A 108 10.51 4.03 -17.89
N ARG A 109 10.02 2.88 -18.38
CA ARG A 109 9.44 2.80 -19.74
C ARG A 109 7.96 3.19 -19.82
N GLU A 110 7.26 3.27 -18.68
CA GLU A 110 5.83 3.58 -18.68
C GLU A 110 5.49 4.95 -18.08
N ALA A 111 6.34 5.50 -17.19
CA ALA A 111 6.14 6.82 -16.59
C ALA A 111 6.49 8.01 -17.52
N VAL A 112 7.06 7.77 -18.71
CA VAL A 112 7.50 8.81 -19.66
C VAL A 112 6.76 8.73 -21.01
N ALA A 113 5.78 7.83 -21.15
CA ALA A 113 5.06 7.60 -22.40
C ALA A 113 3.57 8.02 -22.38
N ALA A 114 3.20 8.96 -21.49
CA ALA A 114 1.88 9.59 -21.46
C ALA A 114 2.01 11.11 -21.59
#